data_AF-A0A3Q9EDU8-F1
#
_entry.id   AF-A0A3Q9EDU8-F1
#
_cell.length_a   1.000
_cell.length_b   1.000
_cell.length_c   1.000
_cell.angle_alpha   90.00
_cell.angle_beta   90.00
_cell.angle_gamma   90.00
#
_symmetry.space_group_name_H-M   'P 1'
#
loop_
_entity.id
_entity.type
_entity.pdbx_description
1 polymer ?
#
loop_
_entity_poly.entity_id
_entity_poly.type
_entity_poly.pdbx_seq_one_letter_code
_entity_poly.pdbx_strand_id
1 'polypeptide(L)' 'MTEDRSLDEFEAGTDDEQRVADATPVTTTWTAGGADCERCGDRTERRWLDDGDRVCPDCKSW' A
#
# COMPACT_ATOMS: atom_id res chain seq x y z
N MET A 1 8.81 14.49 -42.56
CA MET A 1 9.17 13.28 -41.83
C MET A 1 8.84 13.59 -40.39
N THR A 2 7.81 12.96 -39.83
CA THR A 2 7.52 13.10 -38.41
C THR A 2 8.62 12.35 -37.69
N GLU A 3 9.56 13.07 -37.07
CA GLU A 3 10.48 12.46 -36.13
C GLU A 3 9.66 11.95 -34.94
N ASP A 4 9.36 10.66 -34.99
CA ASP A 4 8.89 9.85 -33.87
C ASP A 4 9.89 10.05 -32.73
N ARG A 5 9.47 10.72 -31.65
CA ARG A 5 10.33 10.99 -30.50
C ARG A 5 10.72 9.67 -29.86
N SER A 6 11.98 9.29 -30.07
CA SER A 6 12.59 8.05 -29.63
C SER A 6 12.31 7.73 -28.16
N LEU A 7 11.68 6.56 -27.94
CA LEU A 7 12.13 5.49 -27.01
C LEU A 7 13.05 5.90 -25.84
N ASP A 8 14.23 6.35 -26.23
CA ASP A 8 15.43 6.48 -25.40
C ASP A 8 15.45 7.76 -24.54
N GLU A 9 14.68 8.79 -24.92
CA GLU A 9 14.78 10.12 -24.27
C GLU A 9 14.07 10.19 -22.91
N PHE A 10 13.15 9.27 -22.64
CA PHE A 10 12.40 9.18 -21.37
C PHE A 10 12.95 8.14 -20.40
N GLU A 11 14.01 7.43 -20.78
CA GLU A 11 14.66 6.41 -19.95
C GLU A 11 15.73 7.02 -19.03
N ALA A 12 16.13 8.27 -19.29
CA ALA A 12 17.08 9.03 -18.48
C ALA A 12 16.39 9.68 -17.26
N GLY A 13 15.88 8.85 -16.36
CA GLY A 13 15.22 9.31 -15.15
C GLY A 13 14.91 8.23 -14.13
N THR A 14 15.68 7.13 -14.10
CA THR A 14 15.63 6.21 -12.94
C THR A 14 16.61 6.71 -11.89
N ASP A 15 16.25 7.84 -11.29
CA ASP A 15 16.61 8.11 -9.90
C ASP A 15 15.33 7.91 -9.12
N ASP A 16 14.98 6.65 -8.88
CA ASP A 16 14.14 6.29 -7.75
C ASP A 16 15.04 6.48 -6.51
N GLU A 17 15.46 7.73 -6.24
CA GLU A 17 15.74 8.16 -4.89
C GLU A 17 14.40 7.99 -4.21
N GLN A 18 14.19 6.80 -3.66
CA GLN A 18 13.05 6.46 -2.82
C GLN A 18 13.19 7.34 -1.58
N ARG A 19 12.86 8.62 -1.78
CA ARG A 19 12.53 9.55 -0.75
C ARG A 19 11.41 8.85 -0.03
N VAL A 20 11.75 8.22 1.08
CA VAL A 20 10.81 7.91 2.15
C VAL A 20 10.36 9.27 2.66
N ALA A 21 9.59 9.98 1.83
CA ALA A 21 8.76 11.10 2.21
C ALA A 21 7.91 10.52 3.30
N ASP A 22 8.14 10.98 4.53
CA ASP A 22 7.35 10.74 5.74
C ASP A 22 6.12 9.88 5.44
N ALA A 23 6.33 8.57 5.38
CA ALA A 23 5.39 7.69 4.69
C ALA A 23 4.13 7.72 5.54
N THR A 24 3.05 8.29 5.00
CA THR A 24 1.78 8.35 5.70
C THR A 24 1.47 6.95 6.22
N PRO A 25 1.20 6.78 7.52
CA PRO A 25 1.06 5.47 8.11
C PRO A 25 0.01 4.69 7.32
N VAL A 26 0.39 3.50 6.84
CA VAL A 26 -0.48 2.65 6.04
C VAL A 26 -1.72 2.32 6.88
N THR A 27 -2.84 2.95 6.53
CA THR A 27 -4.12 2.79 7.23
C THR A 27 -4.80 1.48 6.88
N THR A 28 -4.34 0.81 5.83
CA THR A 28 -4.84 -0.48 5.36
C THR A 28 -3.71 -1.38 4.92
N THR A 29 -3.92 -2.68 5.09
CA THR A 29 -2.98 -3.71 4.64
C THR A 29 -3.77 -4.84 4.03
N TRP A 30 -3.34 -5.29 2.85
CA TRP A 30 -3.91 -6.44 2.17
C TRP A 30 -2.89 -7.58 2.13
N THR A 31 -3.33 -8.81 2.36
CA THR A 31 -2.48 -9.99 2.40
C THR A 31 -3.23 -11.16 1.78
N ALA A 32 -2.67 -11.75 0.72
CA ALA A 32 -3.31 -12.84 -0.03
C ALA A 32 -3.57 -14.10 0.83
N GLY A 33 -2.78 -14.33 1.88
CA GLY A 33 -3.00 -15.44 2.84
C GLY A 33 -3.94 -15.11 3.99
N GLY A 34 -4.44 -13.87 4.02
CA GLY A 34 -5.07 -13.29 5.19
C GLY A 34 -4.16 -13.24 6.41
N ALA A 35 -4.55 -12.43 7.37
CA ALA A 35 -3.92 -12.44 8.66
C ALA A 35 -4.95 -12.10 9.73
N ASP A 36 -4.63 -12.51 10.95
CA ASP A 36 -5.58 -12.54 12.05
C ASP A 36 -5.87 -11.10 12.52
N CYS A 37 -7.15 -10.86 12.81
CA CYS A 37 -7.64 -9.62 13.38
C CYS A 37 -7.22 -9.53 14.85
N GLU A 38 -6.63 -8.40 15.27
CA GLU A 38 -6.20 -8.21 16.66
C GLU A 38 -7.38 -8.08 17.64
N ARG A 39 -8.61 -7.88 17.14
CA ARG A 39 -9.83 -7.72 17.94
C ARG A 39 -10.61 -9.02 18.15
N CYS A 40 -10.87 -9.76 17.08
CA CYS A 40 -11.71 -10.97 17.11
C CYS A 40 -10.94 -12.26 16.81
N GLY A 41 -9.71 -12.18 16.30
CA GLY A 41 -8.91 -13.33 15.89
C GLY A 41 -9.26 -13.91 14.52
N ASP A 42 -10.31 -13.41 13.84
CA ASP A 42 -10.65 -13.88 12.49
C ASP A 42 -9.57 -13.53 11.48
N ARG A 43 -9.25 -14.51 10.62
CA ARG A 43 -8.34 -14.33 9.51
C ARG A 43 -9.03 -13.61 8.37
N THR A 44 -8.49 -12.45 7.98
CA THR A 44 -9.02 -11.68 6.85
C THR A 44 -7.90 -11.22 5.91
N GLU A 45 -8.21 -11.18 4.62
CA GLU A 45 -7.30 -10.71 3.57
C GLU A 45 -7.04 -9.21 3.65
N ARG A 46 -7.97 -8.44 4.25
CA ARG A 46 -7.86 -6.99 4.36
C ARG A 46 -8.02 -6.56 5.81
N ARG A 47 -7.04 -5.81 6.33
CA ARG A 47 -7.05 -5.25 7.68
C ARG A 47 -6.87 -3.73 7.64
N TRP A 48 -7.41 -3.04 8.63
CA TRP A 48 -7.34 -1.60 8.78
C TRP A 48 -6.63 -1.25 10.08
N LEU A 49 -5.88 -0.14 10.09
CA LEU A 49 -5.49 0.49 11.35
C LEU A 49 -6.72 1.10 12.00
N ASP A 50 -6.95 0.76 13.26
CA ASP A 50 -7.93 1.36 14.15
C ASP A 50 -7.25 1.55 15.50
N ASP A 51 -7.04 2.81 15.91
CA ASP A 51 -6.31 3.18 17.15
C ASP A 51 -4.92 2.53 17.36
N GLY A 52 -4.30 2.02 16.29
CA GLY A 52 -3.01 1.31 16.37
C GLY A 52 -3.13 -0.20 16.12
N ASP A 53 -4.31 -0.77 16.24
CA ASP A 53 -4.60 -2.19 16.02
C ASP A 53 -5.00 -2.47 14.56
N ARG A 54 -4.60 -3.64 14.04
CA ARG A 54 -5.01 -4.17 12.73
C ARG A 54 -6.29 -4.97 12.86
N VAL A 55 -7.41 -4.32 12.58
CA VAL A 55 -8.75 -4.90 12.70
C VAL A 55 -9.33 -5.27 11.34
N CYS A 56 -10.23 -6.25 11.32
CA CYS A 56 -11.02 -6.64 10.16
C CYS A 56 -12.11 -5.58 9.86
N PRO A 57 -12.78 -5.63 8.69
CA PRO A 57 -13.78 -4.63 8.32
C PRO A 57 -15.00 -4.63 9.24
N ASP A 58 -15.28 -5.78 9.86
CA ASP A 58 -16.40 -5.98 10.76
C ASP A 58 -16.15 -5.37 12.15
N CYS A 59 -14.93 -5.51 12.68
CA CYS A 59 -14.52 -4.96 13.97
C CYS A 59 -14.19 -3.46 13.92
N LYS A 60 -14.02 -2.88 12.73
CA LYS A 60 -13.67 -1.47 12.58
C LYS A 60 -14.83 -0.58 13.02
N SER A 61 -14.59 0.32 13.97
CA SER A 61 -15.53 1.40 14.31
C SER A 61 -15.37 2.55 13.31
N TRP A 62 -15.93 2.37 12.12
CA TRP A 62 -15.98 3.39 11.08
C TRP A 62 -17.00 4.49 11.38
#